data_AF-A0AAD6H2B6-F1
#
_entry.id   AF-A0AAD6H2B6-F1
#
_cell.length_a   1.000
_cell.length_b   1.000
_cell.length_c   1.000
_cell.angle_alpha   90.00
_cell.angle_beta   90.00
_cell.angle_gamma   90.00
#
_symmetry.space_group_name_H-M   'P 1'
#
loop_
_entity.id
_entity.type
_entity.pdbx_description
1 polymer ?
#
loop_
_entity_poly.entity_id
_entity_poly.type
_entity_poly.pdbx_seq_one_letter_code
_entity_poly.pdbx_strand_id
1 'polypeptide(L)'
;MQFTNAAALACALFSSVGLSAPLESAWGSVATVQLANDHSGANANVNIPVDGQKRSVQELWGNTAVASHGLVFASSTQLTAFKQTTSCTFTKGDKVEATLDAQKTYASFGGVVDLCDAYIVCKCNL
;
A
#
# COMPACT_ATOMS: atom_id res chain seq x y z
N MET A 1 36.33 -63.62 -19.31
CA MET A 1 34.94 -63.59 -18.79
C MET A 1 34.53 -62.12 -18.70
N GLN A 2 33.54 -61.72 -19.49
CA GLN A 2 32.90 -60.39 -19.47
C GLN A 2 31.92 -60.32 -18.30
N PHE A 3 31.73 -59.15 -17.69
CA PHE A 3 30.41 -58.67 -17.25
C PHE A 3 30.34 -57.15 -17.36
N THR A 4 29.56 -56.70 -18.34
CA THR A 4 29.04 -55.34 -18.54
C THR A 4 28.07 -54.99 -17.42
N ASN A 5 27.97 -53.72 -17.00
CA ASN A 5 26.75 -53.19 -16.37
C ASN A 5 26.58 -51.70 -16.70
N ALA A 6 25.55 -51.42 -17.52
CA ALA A 6 25.01 -50.11 -17.78
C ALA A 6 24.10 -49.66 -16.62
N ALA A 7 24.11 -48.37 -16.28
CA ALA A 7 23.09 -47.77 -15.42
C ALA A 7 22.43 -46.60 -16.17
N ALA A 8 21.11 -46.66 -16.24
CA ALA A 8 20.25 -45.99 -17.18
C ALA A 8 19.86 -44.56 -16.78
N LEU A 9 19.48 -43.78 -17.80
CA LEU A 9 18.72 -42.53 -17.69
C LEU A 9 17.43 -42.75 -16.87
N ALA A 10 17.12 -41.82 -15.97
CA ALA A 10 15.79 -41.66 -15.40
C ALA A 10 15.30 -40.22 -15.60
N CYS A 11 14.35 -40.04 -16.52
CA CYS A 11 13.51 -38.86 -16.63
C CYS A 11 12.39 -38.94 -15.60
N ALA A 12 12.17 -37.89 -14.80
CA ALA A 12 10.97 -37.78 -13.95
C ALA A 12 10.43 -36.33 -13.92
N LEU A 13 9.49 -36.11 -14.83
CA LEU A 13 8.26 -35.29 -14.77
C LEU A 13 8.13 -34.23 -13.66
N PHE A 14 8.08 -32.94 -14.05
CA PHE A 14 7.60 -31.86 -13.20
C PHE A 14 6.06 -31.82 -13.18
N SER A 15 5.48 -32.13 -12.03
CA SER A 15 4.05 -31.98 -11.75
C SER A 15 3.68 -30.50 -11.66
N SER A 16 2.77 -30.03 -12.52
CA SER A 16 2.22 -28.68 -12.44
C SER A 16 1.26 -28.58 -11.24
N VAL A 17 1.61 -27.76 -10.25
CA VAL A 17 0.68 -27.33 -9.20
C VAL A 17 -0.22 -26.23 -9.76
N GLY A 18 -1.53 -26.51 -9.82
CA GLY A 18 -2.54 -25.49 -10.09
C GLY A 18 -2.72 -24.59 -8.87
N LEU A 19 -2.35 -23.31 -8.99
CA LEU A 19 -2.68 -22.29 -8.00
C LEU A 19 -4.16 -21.90 -8.19
N SER A 20 -5.03 -22.45 -7.35
CA SER A 20 -6.34 -21.85 -7.09
C SER A 20 -6.11 -20.52 -6.37
N ALA A 21 -6.19 -19.41 -7.11
CA ALA A 21 -6.21 -18.08 -6.50
C ALA A 21 -7.45 -17.97 -5.62
N PRO A 22 -7.33 -17.50 -4.35
CA PRO A 22 -8.51 -17.24 -3.54
C PRO A 22 -9.36 -16.21 -4.25
N LEU A 23 -10.65 -16.51 -4.42
CA LEU A 23 -11.65 -15.54 -4.83
C LEU A 23 -11.66 -14.46 -3.75
N GLU A 24 -10.94 -13.36 -3.98
CA GLU A 24 -10.98 -12.22 -3.07
C GLU A 24 -12.43 -11.78 -2.94
N SER A 25 -12.96 -12.02 -1.74
CA SER A 25 -14.32 -11.68 -1.37
C SER A 25 -14.61 -10.25 -1.78
N ALA A 26 -15.77 -10.01 -2.39
CA ALA A 26 -16.29 -8.73 -2.86
C ALA A 26 -16.53 -7.66 -1.76
N TRP A 27 -15.86 -7.79 -0.63
CA TRP A 27 -15.73 -6.80 0.42
C TRP A 27 -14.59 -5.91 -0.04
N GLY A 28 -14.88 -4.64 -0.33
CA GLY A 28 -14.00 -3.73 -1.08
C GLY A 28 -12.52 -3.84 -0.68
N SER A 29 -11.63 -3.86 -1.68
CA SER A 29 -10.18 -3.89 -1.47
C SER A 29 -9.77 -2.79 -0.49
N VAL A 30 -8.87 -3.07 0.44
CA VAL A 30 -8.35 -2.09 1.41
C VAL A 30 -6.86 -1.87 1.14
N ALA A 31 -6.40 -0.64 1.28
CA ALA A 31 -5.00 -0.27 1.27
C ALA A 31 -4.60 0.28 2.64
N THR A 32 -3.51 -0.21 3.21
CA THR A 32 -2.91 0.38 4.41
C THR A 32 -1.95 1.48 3.98
N VAL A 33 -2.23 2.70 4.43
CA VAL A 33 -1.44 3.90 4.15
C VAL A 33 -0.82 4.38 5.46
N GLN A 34 0.48 4.60 5.45
CA GLN A 34 1.22 5.21 6.54
C GLN A 34 1.36 6.72 6.29
N LEU A 35 1.22 7.51 7.35
CA LEU A 35 1.79 8.85 7.44
C LEU A 35 2.92 8.83 8.46
N ALA A 36 4.01 9.52 8.16
CA ALA A 36 5.16 9.67 9.04
C ALA A 36 5.58 11.14 9.16
N ASN A 37 6.14 11.50 10.30
CA ASN A 37 6.69 12.81 10.60
C ASN A 37 8.14 12.64 11.07
N ASP A 38 9.09 12.91 10.18
CA ASP A 38 10.51 12.69 10.46
C ASP A 38 11.08 13.66 11.51
N HIS A 39 10.38 14.78 11.80
CA HIS A 39 10.80 15.71 12.84
C HIS A 39 10.48 15.20 14.25
N SER A 40 9.29 14.60 14.45
CA SER A 40 8.90 14.02 15.74
C SER A 40 9.21 12.53 15.87
N GLY A 41 9.48 11.83 14.77
CA GLY A 41 9.57 10.38 14.68
C GLY A 41 8.22 9.65 14.71
N ALA A 42 7.11 10.39 14.78
CA ALA A 42 5.78 9.80 14.85
C ALA A 42 5.35 9.21 13.51
N ASN A 43 4.66 8.07 13.53
CA ASN A 43 4.05 7.48 12.34
C ASN A 43 2.77 6.71 12.71
N ALA A 44 1.87 6.56 11.74
CA ALA A 44 0.63 5.82 11.92
C ALA A 44 0.11 5.21 10.61
N ASN A 45 -0.26 3.94 10.67
CA ASN A 45 -0.92 3.21 9.60
C ASN A 45 -2.44 3.33 9.74
N VAL A 46 -3.14 3.60 8.63
CA VAL A 46 -4.60 3.57 8.55
C VAL A 46 -5.04 2.76 7.34
N ASN A 47 -6.10 1.98 7.52
CA ASN A 47 -6.72 1.19 6.47
C ASN A 47 -7.75 2.04 5.70
N ILE A 48 -7.54 2.16 4.39
CA ILE A 48 -8.36 2.99 3.50
C ILE A 48 -9.06 2.08 2.48
N PRO A 49 -10.39 2.10 2.40
CA PRO A 49 -11.11 1.41 1.34
C PRO A 49 -10.70 1.95 -0.05
N VAL A 50 -10.43 1.05 -0.98
CA VAL A 50 -10.06 1.31 -2.37
C VAL A 50 -11.35 1.38 -3.21
N ASP A 51 -12.22 2.32 -2.89
CA ASP A 51 -13.57 2.48 -3.44
C ASP A 51 -13.78 3.80 -4.19
N GLY A 52 -12.72 4.60 -4.33
CA GLY A 52 -12.75 5.90 -4.99
C GLY A 52 -13.40 7.01 -4.17
N GLN A 53 -13.82 6.75 -2.93
CA GLN A 53 -14.43 7.77 -2.09
C GLN A 53 -13.38 8.69 -1.45
N LYS A 54 -13.68 9.98 -1.47
CA LYS A 54 -12.87 11.04 -0.85
C LYS A 54 -13.08 11.04 0.66
N ARG A 55 -11.99 10.98 1.43
CA ARG A 55 -12.01 10.93 2.91
C ARG A 55 -11.08 11.97 3.50
N SER A 56 -11.49 12.57 4.61
CA SER A 56 -10.67 13.56 5.33
C SER A 56 -9.45 12.88 5.95
N VAL A 57 -8.26 13.46 5.73
CA VAL A 57 -7.03 13.00 6.39
C VAL A 57 -7.13 13.22 7.90
N GLN A 58 -7.74 14.34 8.33
CA GLN A 58 -7.91 14.62 9.74
C GLN A 58 -8.83 13.62 10.44
N GLU A 59 -9.92 13.20 9.80
CA GLU A 59 -10.82 12.18 10.38
C GLU A 59 -10.13 10.83 10.53
N LEU A 60 -9.27 10.48 9.57
CA LEU A 60 -8.59 9.18 9.51
C LEU A 60 -7.39 9.10 10.45
N TRP A 61 -6.56 10.16 10.51
CA TRP A 61 -5.31 10.17 11.29
C TRP A 61 -5.34 11.03 12.54
N GLY A 62 -6.36 11.86 12.76
CA GLY A 62 -6.41 12.86 13.84
C GLY A 62 -6.35 12.30 15.26
N ASN A 63 -6.60 11.00 15.43
CA ASN A 63 -6.53 10.30 16.72
C ASN A 63 -5.35 9.29 16.78
N THR A 64 -4.35 9.46 15.93
CA THR A 64 -3.18 8.58 15.87
C THR A 64 -1.92 9.30 16.35
N ALA A 65 -0.81 8.57 16.49
CA ALA A 65 0.46 9.13 16.97
C ALA A 65 1.02 10.26 16.08
N VAL A 66 0.67 10.30 14.79
CA VAL A 66 1.12 11.37 13.87
C VAL A 66 0.37 12.69 14.09
N ALA A 67 -0.74 12.66 14.85
CA ALA A 67 -1.50 13.85 15.18
C ALA A 67 -0.94 14.54 16.44
N SER A 68 -0.95 15.87 16.44
CA SER A 68 -0.64 16.71 17.59
C SER A 68 -1.83 17.62 17.84
N HIS A 69 -2.44 17.51 19.03
CA HIS A 69 -3.65 18.25 19.40
C HIS A 69 -4.81 18.07 18.39
N GLY A 70 -4.95 16.88 17.79
CA GLY A 70 -6.00 16.57 16.80
C GLY A 70 -5.72 17.08 15.38
N LEU A 71 -4.58 17.72 15.15
CA LEU A 71 -4.11 18.16 13.83
C LEU A 71 -3.04 17.20 13.31
N VAL A 72 -3.09 16.89 12.01
CA VAL A 72 -2.21 15.90 11.38
C VAL A 72 -1.04 16.62 10.70
N PHE A 73 0.18 16.31 11.12
CA PHE A 73 1.41 16.86 10.53
C PHE A 73 2.32 15.72 10.06
N ALA A 74 2.62 15.67 8.77
CA ALA A 74 3.43 14.60 8.19
C ALA A 74 4.48 15.13 7.22
N SER A 75 5.61 14.43 7.09
CA SER A 75 6.65 14.69 6.10
C SER A 75 6.63 13.72 4.92
N SER A 76 6.00 12.55 5.10
CA SER A 76 5.92 11.53 4.07
C SER A 76 4.70 10.63 4.22
N THR A 77 4.44 9.86 3.17
CA THR A 77 3.40 8.84 3.12
C THR A 77 3.88 7.59 2.38
N GLN A 78 3.36 6.43 2.77
CA GLN A 78 3.74 5.15 2.18
C GLN A 78 2.56 4.17 2.11
N LEU A 79 2.46 3.40 1.03
CA LEU A 79 1.63 2.20 0.95
C LEU A 79 2.37 1.03 1.61
N THR A 80 1.80 0.45 2.66
CA THR A 80 2.41 -0.64 3.45
C THR A 80 1.72 -1.98 3.27
N ALA A 81 0.45 -2.00 2.85
CA ALA A 81 -0.25 -3.19 2.38
C ALA A 81 -1.29 -2.81 1.31
N PHE A 82 -1.22 -3.39 0.12
CA PHE A 82 -2.03 -2.96 -1.03
C PHE A 82 -2.03 -4.02 -2.14
N LYS A 83 -2.98 -3.91 -3.08
CA LYS A 83 -2.97 -4.67 -4.33
C LYS A 83 -2.22 -3.93 -5.42
N GLN A 84 -1.68 -4.64 -6.41
CA GLN A 84 -0.95 -4.06 -7.54
C GLN A 84 -1.74 -3.00 -8.32
N THR A 85 -3.08 -3.08 -8.31
CA THR A 85 -3.97 -2.12 -8.97
C THR A 85 -4.33 -0.91 -8.08
N THR A 86 -3.80 -0.83 -6.87
CA THR A 86 -4.15 0.26 -5.93
C THR A 86 -3.47 1.56 -6.33
N SER A 87 -4.23 2.65 -6.38
CA SER A 87 -3.71 4.01 -6.45
C SER A 87 -4.38 4.89 -5.42
N CYS A 88 -3.59 5.60 -4.62
CA CYS A 88 -4.05 6.54 -3.61
C CYS A 88 -3.50 7.94 -3.87
N THR A 89 -4.35 8.95 -3.82
CA THR A 89 -3.98 10.35 -4.08
C THR A 89 -4.38 11.22 -2.89
N PHE A 90 -3.43 12.02 -2.41
CA PHE A 90 -3.64 13.07 -1.42
C PHE A 90 -3.84 14.42 -2.11
N THR A 91 -4.87 15.17 -1.71
CA THR A 91 -5.14 16.52 -2.21
C THR A 91 -5.37 17.50 -1.07
N LYS A 92 -4.94 18.75 -1.25
CA LYS A 92 -5.25 19.88 -0.37
C LYS A 92 -5.69 21.07 -1.24
N GLY A 93 -6.96 21.45 -1.15
CA GLY A 93 -7.58 22.32 -2.15
C GLY A 93 -7.53 21.68 -3.55
N ASP A 94 -7.07 22.44 -4.56
CA ASP A 94 -6.90 21.97 -5.94
C ASP A 94 -5.52 21.34 -6.21
N LYS A 95 -4.63 21.31 -5.20
CA LYS A 95 -3.28 20.78 -5.33
C LYS A 95 -3.23 19.29 -4.96
N VAL A 96 -2.56 18.51 -5.80
CA VAL A 96 -2.14 17.14 -5.47
C VAL A 96 -0.86 17.21 -4.64
N GLU A 97 -0.91 16.70 -3.42
CA GLU A 97 0.25 16.67 -2.51
C GLU A 97 1.09 15.41 -2.73
N ALA A 98 0.45 14.27 -2.98
CA ALA A 98 1.12 13.01 -3.26
C ALA A 98 0.22 12.03 -4.02
N THR A 99 0.84 11.18 -4.83
CA THR A 99 0.21 9.99 -5.41
C THR A 99 1.07 8.79 -5.10
N LEU A 100 0.42 7.73 -4.64
CA LEU A 100 1.00 6.43 -4.34
C LEU A 100 0.34 5.37 -5.21
N ASP A 101 1.13 4.43 -5.71
CA ASP A 101 0.67 3.25 -6.42
C ASP A 101 1.68 2.11 -6.23
N ALA A 102 1.47 0.99 -6.94
CA ALA A 102 2.35 -0.17 -6.81
C ALA A 102 3.78 0.05 -7.34
N GLN A 103 4.01 1.04 -8.21
CA GLN A 103 5.33 1.40 -8.71
C GLN A 103 5.99 2.48 -7.85
N LYS A 104 5.19 3.39 -7.28
CA LYS A 104 5.61 4.45 -6.37
C LYS A 104 4.87 4.31 -5.05
N THR A 105 5.38 3.44 -4.19
CA THR A 105 4.76 3.16 -2.88
C THR A 105 5.08 4.19 -1.82
N TYR A 106 5.95 5.16 -2.09
CA TYR A 106 6.39 6.20 -1.15
C TYR A 106 6.37 7.58 -1.80
N ALA A 107 6.01 8.61 -1.03
CA ALA A 107 6.14 9.99 -1.43
C ALA A 107 6.50 10.88 -0.22
N SER A 108 7.38 11.86 -0.46
CA SER A 108 7.65 12.94 0.50
C SER A 108 6.78 14.15 0.18
N PHE A 109 6.37 14.89 1.21
CA PHE A 109 5.70 16.18 1.10
C PHE A 109 6.69 17.37 0.99
N GLY A 110 8.00 17.11 0.95
CA GLY A 110 9.04 18.16 0.87
C GLY A 110 9.40 18.81 2.21
N GLY A 111 8.90 18.24 3.33
CA GLY A 111 9.04 18.75 4.69
C GLY A 111 7.80 18.39 5.50
N VAL A 112 7.78 18.72 6.80
CA VAL A 112 6.57 18.54 7.62
C VAL A 112 5.51 19.53 7.17
N VAL A 113 4.38 19.04 6.71
CA VAL A 113 3.23 19.83 6.26
C VAL A 113 2.01 19.58 7.14
N ASP A 114 1.18 20.60 7.27
CA ASP A 114 -0.15 20.50 7.86
C ASP A 114 -1.14 19.89 6.87
N LEU A 115 -1.77 18.77 7.26
CA LEU A 115 -2.76 18.04 6.46
C LEU A 115 -4.20 18.20 6.97
N CYS A 116 -4.49 19.21 7.81
CA CYS A 116 -5.83 19.46 8.37
C CYS A 116 -6.94 19.44 7.32
N ASP A 117 -6.77 20.18 6.21
CA ASP A 117 -7.76 20.26 5.12
C ASP A 117 -7.45 19.33 3.95
N ALA A 118 -6.58 18.33 4.16
CA ALA A 118 -6.23 17.38 3.12
C ALA A 118 -7.22 16.22 3.06
N TYR A 119 -7.32 15.64 1.88
CA TYR A 119 -8.14 14.48 1.60
C TYR A 119 -7.32 13.37 0.94
N ILE A 120 -7.77 12.14 1.13
CA ILE A 120 -7.25 10.97 0.42
C ILE A 120 -8.37 10.30 -0.39
N VAL A 121 -8.04 9.86 -1.59
CA VAL A 121 -8.87 8.98 -2.43
C VAL A 121 -8.03 7.77 -2.81
N CYS A 122 -8.51 6.57 -2.52
CA CYS A 122 -7.90 5.32 -2.99
C CYS A 122 -8.84 4.61 -3.96
N LYS A 123 -8.35 4.18 -5.12
CA LYS A 123 -9.13 3.51 -6.17
C LYS A 123 -8.31 2.45 -6.88
N CYS A 124 -9.00 1.57 -7.61
CA CYS A 124 -8.36 0.66 -8.56
C CYS A 124 -7.97 1.42 -9.83
N ASN A 125 -6.74 1.26 -10.27
CA ASN A 125 -6.24 1.66 -11.58
C ASN A 125 -5.99 0.36 -12.37
N LEU A 126 -6.81 0.12 -13.38
CA LEU A 126 -6.80 -1.07 -14.22
C LEU A 126 -6.10 -0.80 -15.56
#